data_AF-A0A9E0YIG7-F1
#
_entry.id   AF-A0A9E0YIG7-F1
#
_cell.length_a   1.000
_cell.length_b   1.000
_cell.length_c   1.000
_cell.angle_alpha   90.00
_cell.angle_beta   90.00
_cell.angle_gamma   90.00
#
_symmetry.space_group_name_H-M   'P 1'
#
loop_
_entity.id
_entity.type
_entity.pdbx_description
1 polymer ?
#
loop_
_entity_poly.entity_id
_entity_poly.type
_entity_poly.pdbx_seq_one_letter_code
_entity_poly.pdbx_strand_id
1 'polypeptide(L)'
;YYARAGINGAHAFSRRLEIFVTAGVKIPIYTENEAELTDSVFITLEPGDRVSGFAETGLEIGMVKVSIFYEGLRFSESDRVAFGNSYYYQPESEADIFGINAGVTF
;
A
#
# COMPACT_ATOMS: atom_id res chain seq x y z
N TYR A 1 8.23 -5.55 2.34
CA TYR A 1 7.86 -6.24 1.09
C TYR A 1 6.45 -6.81 1.16
N TYR A 2 5.73 -6.80 0.04
CA TYR A 2 4.40 -7.40 -0.07
C TYR A 2 4.16 -7.94 -1.48
N ALA A 3 3.32 -8.96 -1.60
CA ALA A 3 2.74 -9.43 -2.86
C ALA A 3 1.37 -8.76 -3.10
N ARG A 4 0.98 -8.62 -4.37
CA ARG A 4 -0.35 -8.14 -4.77
C ARG A 4 -1.07 -9.24 -5.52
N ALA A 5 -2.33 -9.47 -5.15
CA ALA A 5 -3.25 -10.32 -5.88
C ALA A 5 -4.55 -9.56 -6.11
N GLY A 6 -5.09 -9.61 -7.32
CA GLY A 6 -6.30 -8.86 -7.65
C GLY A 6 -6.88 -9.24 -8.99
N ILE A 7 -8.02 -8.64 -9.28
CA ILE A 7 -8.73 -8.74 -10.55
C ILE A 7 -8.68 -7.39 -11.26
N ASN A 8 -8.58 -7.44 -12.58
CA ASN A 8 -8.68 -6.27 -13.45
C ASN A 8 -9.77 -6.56 -14.49
N GLY A 9 -10.68 -5.61 -14.67
CA GLY A 9 -11.66 -5.59 -15.75
C GLY A 9 -11.54 -4.28 -16.53
N ALA A 10 -11.53 -4.38 -17.85
CA ALA A 10 -11.54 -3.24 -18.75
C ALA A 10 -12.64 -3.39 -19.80
N HIS A 11 -13.23 -2.28 -20.22
CA HIS A 11 -14.25 -2.22 -21.25
C HIS A 11 -14.01 -1.05 -22.20
N ALA A 12 -13.70 -1.37 -23.45
CA ALA A 12 -13.53 -0.39 -24.52
C ALA A 12 -14.89 0.01 -25.12
N PHE A 13 -15.27 1.27 -24.95
CA PHE A 13 -16.44 1.86 -25.58
C PHE A 13 -16.17 2.32 -27.02
N SER A 14 -14.91 2.65 -27.32
CA SER A 14 -14.46 3.01 -28.66
C SER A 14 -12.96 2.74 -28.81
N ARG A 15 -12.41 2.99 -30.00
CA ARG A 15 -10.96 2.92 -30.24
C ARG A 15 -10.12 3.91 -29.40
N ARG A 16 -10.77 4.88 -28.76
CA ARG A 16 -10.11 5.95 -28.00
C ARG A 16 -10.65 6.08 -26.58
N LEU A 17 -11.58 5.22 -26.14
CA LEU A 17 -12.18 5.33 -24.82
C LEU A 17 -12.34 3.94 -24.20
N GLU A 18 -11.67 3.74 -23.08
CA GLU A 18 -11.76 2.54 -22.25
C GLU A 18 -11.99 2.92 -20.79
N ILE A 19 -12.85 2.17 -20.10
CA ILE A 19 -12.97 2.21 -18.63
C ILE A 19 -12.28 0.99 -18.07
N PHE A 20 -11.54 1.16 -16.98
CA PHE A 20 -10.95 0.04 -16.26
C PHE A 20 -11.25 0.11 -14.76
N VAL A 21 -11.27 -1.06 -14.14
CA VAL A 21 -11.40 -1.28 -12.71
C VAL A 21 -10.39 -2.33 -12.31
N THR A 22 -9.62 -2.04 -11.27
CA THR A 22 -8.74 -3.01 -10.61
C THR A 22 -9.06 -3.03 -9.13
N ALA A 23 -9.16 -4.22 -8.54
CA ALA A 23 -9.31 -4.36 -7.10
C ALA A 23 -8.58 -5.60 -6.62
N GLY A 24 -8.09 -5.58 -5.38
CA GLY A 24 -7.37 -6.71 -4.84
C GLY A 24 -6.91 -6.52 -3.42
N VAL A 25 -5.97 -7.37 -3.04
CA VAL A 25 -5.35 -7.42 -1.73
C VAL A 25 -3.83 -7.33 -1.84
N LYS A 26 -3.23 -6.76 -0.81
CA LYS A 26 -1.79 -6.75 -0.55
C LYS A 26 -1.52 -7.71 0.59
N ILE A 27 -0.65 -8.68 0.32
CA ILE A 27 -0.24 -9.73 1.25
C ILE A 27 1.19 -9.38 1.67
N PRO A 28 1.40 -8.90 2.91
CA PRO A 28 2.74 -8.60 3.36
C PRO A 28 3.57 -9.90 3.46
N ILE A 29 4.85 -9.79 3.09
CA ILE A 29 5.83 -10.88 3.10
C ILE A 29 6.87 -10.61 4.20
N TYR A 30 7.19 -9.34 4.41
CA TYR A 30 8.14 -8.88 5.39
C TYR A 30 7.89 -7.40 5.67
N THR A 31 7.86 -7.00 6.93
CA THR A 31 7.66 -5.60 7.33
C THR A 31 8.68 -5.24 8.37
N GLU A 32 9.41 -4.16 8.11
CA GLU A 32 10.45 -3.63 8.97
C GLU A 32 10.21 -2.14 9.12
N ASN A 33 10.43 -1.64 10.33
CA ASN A 33 10.42 -0.23 10.64
C ASN A 33 11.64 0.12 11.50
N GLU A 34 12.42 1.08 11.05
CA GLU A 34 13.57 1.60 11.80
C GLU A 34 13.15 2.86 12.55
N ALA A 35 13.25 2.82 13.88
CA ALA A 35 12.90 3.95 14.74
C ALA A 35 14.15 4.50 15.42
N GLU A 36 14.37 5.82 15.29
CA GLU A 36 15.41 6.54 16.02
C GLU A 36 14.94 6.82 17.46
N LEU A 37 15.66 6.30 18.44
CA LEU A 37 15.37 6.51 19.86
C LEU A 37 16.01 7.79 20.41
N THR A 38 17.22 8.09 19.95
CA THR A 38 18.02 9.26 20.28
C THR A 38 19.06 9.45 19.18
N ASP A 39 19.69 10.62 19.09
CA ASP A 39 20.65 10.96 18.04
C ASP A 39 21.61 9.79 17.74
N SER A 40 21.47 9.21 16.54
CA SER A 40 22.28 8.09 16.04
C SER A 40 22.06 6.71 16.68
N VAL A 41 20.98 6.51 17.44
CA VAL A 41 20.58 5.21 18.01
C VAL A 41 19.27 4.76 17.39
N PHE A 42 19.36 3.69 16.60
CA PHE A 42 18.22 3.11 15.90
C PHE A 42 17.86 1.76 16.49
N ILE A 43 16.56 1.48 16.52
CA ILE A 43 16.03 0.14 16.75
C ILE A 43 15.23 -0.31 15.53
N THR A 44 15.41 -1.56 15.16
CA THR A 44 14.58 -2.22 14.16
C THR A 44 13.41 -2.88 14.85
N LEU A 45 12.21 -2.55 14.42
CA LEU A 45 10.96 -3.19 14.81
C LEU A 45 10.41 -3.93 13.60
N GLU A 46 9.78 -5.09 13.84
CA GLU A 46 9.13 -5.90 12.81
C GLU A 46 7.62 -5.92 13.09
N PRO A 47 6.86 -4.94 12.56
CA PRO A 47 5.41 -4.92 12.72
C PRO A 47 4.81 -6.19 12.16
N GLY A 48 3.78 -6.72 12.82
CA GLY A 48 3.15 -7.94 12.35
C GLY A 48 2.44 -7.75 11.00
N ASP A 49 2.45 -8.82 10.22
CA ASP A 49 1.83 -8.88 8.90
C ASP A 49 0.31 -8.75 8.97
N ARG A 50 -0.26 -7.83 8.18
CA ARG A 50 -1.71 -7.74 7.99
C ARG A 50 -2.10 -7.46 6.53
N VAL A 51 -3.02 -8.27 6.03
CA VAL A 51 -3.55 -8.13 4.67
C VAL A 51 -4.35 -6.82 4.57
N SER A 52 -4.17 -6.11 3.45
CA SER A 52 -4.87 -4.85 3.19
C SER A 52 -5.45 -4.81 1.77
N GLY A 53 -6.54 -4.06 1.58
CA GLY A 53 -7.20 -3.93 0.29
C GLY A 53 -6.63 -2.78 -0.55
N PHE A 54 -6.81 -2.88 -1.87
CA PHE A 54 -6.65 -1.75 -2.78
C PHE A 54 -7.72 -1.79 -3.88
N ALA A 55 -8.05 -0.62 -4.42
CA ALA A 55 -8.94 -0.49 -5.55
C ALA A 55 -8.54 0.71 -6.41
N GLU A 56 -8.71 0.60 -7.71
CA GLU A 56 -8.48 1.67 -8.68
C GLU A 56 -9.56 1.60 -9.76
N THR A 57 -10.09 2.74 -10.16
CA THR A 57 -10.99 2.84 -11.30
C THR A 57 -10.67 4.08 -12.11
N GLY A 58 -10.78 3.98 -13.42
CA GLY A 58 -10.39 5.08 -14.28
C GLY A 58 -10.82 4.94 -15.72
N LEU A 59 -10.37 5.92 -16.49
CA LEU A 59 -10.67 6.11 -17.90
C LEU A 59 -9.34 6.24 -18.65
N GLU A 60 -9.26 5.61 -19.81
CA GLU A 60 -8.22 5.82 -20.79
C GLU A 60 -8.83 6.47 -22.05
N ILE A 61 -8.33 7.65 -22.40
CA ILE A 61 -8.78 8.48 -23.52
C ILE A 61 -7.61 8.68 -24.49
N GLY A 62 -7.57 7.87 -25.54
CA GLY A 62 -6.44 7.86 -26.47
C GLY A 62 -5.15 7.41 -25.78
N MET A 63 -4.22 8.34 -25.57
CA MET A 63 -2.96 8.09 -24.84
C MET A 63 -3.03 8.55 -23.39
N VAL A 64 -4.13 9.16 -22.93
CA VAL A 64 -4.22 9.75 -21.60
C VAL A 64 -4.98 8.81 -20.68
N LYS A 65 -4.40 8.48 -19.52
CA LYS A 65 -5.05 7.68 -18.49
C LYS A 65 -5.27 8.53 -17.24
N VAL A 66 -6.50 8.54 -16.73
CA VAL A 66 -6.85 9.21 -15.48
C VAL A 66 -7.62 8.23 -14.60
N SER A 67 -7.27 8.14 -13.33
CA SER A 67 -7.93 7.25 -12.39
C SER A 67 -7.97 7.81 -10.98
N ILE A 68 -8.88 7.28 -10.19
CA ILE A 68 -8.91 7.43 -8.74
C ILE A 68 -8.55 6.09 -8.12
N PHE A 69 -7.86 6.14 -6.99
CA PHE A 69 -7.48 4.93 -6.27
C PHE A 69 -7.70 5.07 -4.77
N TYR A 70 -7.85 3.90 -4.16
CA TYR A 70 -7.83 3.66 -2.73
C TYR A 70 -6.76 2.62 -2.43
N GLU A 71 -5.98 2.87 -1.39
CA GLU A 71 -4.99 1.94 -0.88
C GLU A 71 -5.03 1.90 0.65
N GLY A 72 -5.39 0.75 1.20
CA GLY A 72 -5.28 0.47 2.62
C GLY A 72 -3.87 0.03 2.98
N LEU A 73 -3.33 0.52 4.09
CA LEU A 73 -2.12 0.03 4.74
C LEU A 73 -2.50 -0.39 6.15
N ARG A 74 -2.09 -1.59 6.54
CA ARG A 74 -2.49 -2.22 7.79
C ARG A 74 -1.28 -2.98 8.33
N PHE A 75 -0.90 -2.69 9.56
CA PHE A 75 0.21 -3.35 10.26
C PHE A 75 -0.27 -3.73 11.65
N SER A 76 0.04 -4.96 12.06
CA SER A 76 -0.23 -5.42 13.42
C SER A 76 0.87 -4.92 14.36
N GLU A 77 0.62 -5.02 15.66
CA GLU A 77 1.65 -4.73 16.68
C GLU A 77 2.93 -5.55 16.40
N SER A 78 4.10 -4.93 16.62
CA SER A 78 5.38 -5.65 16.55
C SER A 78 5.64 -6.43 17.82
N ASP A 79 6.51 -7.43 17.74
CA ASP A 79 7.11 -7.98 18.94
C ASP A 79 7.86 -6.89 19.73
N ARG A 80 7.99 -7.11 21.04
CA ARG A 80 8.72 -6.21 21.93
C ARG A 80 10.22 -6.42 21.79
N VAL A 81 10.94 -5.35 21.49
CA VAL A 81 12.40 -5.33 21.42
C VAL A 81 12.94 -4.69 22.70
N ALA A 82 13.83 -5.39 23.39
CA ALA A 82 14.53 -4.87 24.57
C ALA A 82 15.69 -3.97 24.13
N PHE A 83 15.74 -2.75 24.65
CA PHE A 83 16.87 -1.84 24.45
C PHE A 83 17.19 -1.13 25.77
N GLY A 84 18.38 -1.37 26.31
CA GLY A 84 18.74 -0.96 27.67
C GLY A 84 17.84 -1.63 28.72
N ASN A 85 17.20 -0.81 29.57
CA ASN A 85 16.25 -1.26 30.61
C ASN A 85 14.77 -1.08 30.20
N SER A 86 14.52 -0.81 28.92
CA SER A 86 13.19 -0.51 28.38
C SER A 86 12.81 -1.51 27.30
N TYR A 87 11.50 -1.65 27.07
CA TYR A 87 10.94 -2.40 25.95
C TYR A 87 10.26 -1.44 25.00
N TYR A 88 10.53 -1.63 23.72
CA TYR A 88 9.94 -0.86 22.64
C TYR A 88 9.14 -1.79 21.75
N TYR A 89 8.04 -1.28 21.23
CA TYR A 89 7.22 -1.98 20.26
C TYR A 89 6.52 -0.94 19.39
N GLN A 90 6.20 -1.32 18.17
CA GLN A 90 5.33 -0.55 17.33
C GLN A 90 3.89 -1.01 17.60
N PRO A 91 2.96 -0.12 17.99
CA PRO A 91 1.56 -0.48 18.13
C PRO A 91 0.94 -0.83 16.78
N GLU A 92 -0.24 -1.44 16.82
CA GLU A 92 -1.06 -1.60 15.61
C GLU A 92 -1.27 -0.26 14.90
N SER A 93 -1.12 -0.26 13.57
CA SER A 93 -1.26 0.96 12.77
C SER A 93 -2.04 0.73 11.48
N GLU A 94 -2.78 1.76 11.09
CA GLU A 94 -3.62 1.78 9.89
C GLU A 94 -3.45 3.11 9.17
N ALA A 95 -3.42 3.06 7.83
CA ALA A 95 -3.53 4.24 7.00
C ALA A 95 -4.41 3.93 5.79
N ASP A 96 -5.24 4.91 5.41
CA ASP A 96 -6.08 4.85 4.23
C ASP A 96 -5.67 5.98 3.29
N ILE A 97 -5.24 5.62 2.09
CA ILE A 97 -4.76 6.54 1.09
C ILE A 97 -5.80 6.60 -0.03
N PHE A 98 -6.23 7.82 -0.35
CA PHE A 98 -7.04 8.11 -1.52
C PHE A 98 -6.28 9.05 -2.42
N GLY A 99 -6.32 8.81 -3.73
CA GLY A 99 -5.57 9.63 -4.66
C GLY A 99 -6.12 9.60 -6.07
N ILE A 100 -5.48 10.41 -6.90
CA ILE A 100 -5.78 10.56 -8.32
C ILE A 100 -4.47 10.30 -9.07
N ASN A 101 -4.50 9.43 -10.07
CA ASN A 101 -3.39 9.24 -10.99
C ASN A 101 -3.73 9.86 -12.34
N ALA A 102 -2.74 10.48 -12.97
CA ALA A 102 -2.79 10.92 -14.36
C ALA A 102 -1.50 10.47 -15.05
N GLY A 103 -1.61 9.89 -16.23
CA GLY A 103 -0.48 9.34 -16.96
C GLY A 103 -0.72 9.28 -18.47
N VAL A 104 0.33 8.88 -19.18
CA VAL A 104 0.30 8.69 -20.63
C VAL A 104 0.66 7.23 -20.95
N THR A 105 -0.14 6.59 -21.79
CA THR A 105 0.06 5.22 -22.32
C THR A 105 0.57 5.30 -23.76
N PHE A 106 1.55 4.45 -24.12
CA PHE A 106 2.20 4.42 -25.45
C PHE A 106 2.10 3.02 -26.06
#